data_AF-A0AAJ2ARF0-F1
#
_entry.id   AF-A0AAJ2ARF0-F1
#
_cell.length_a   1.000
_cell.length_b   1.000
_cell.length_c   1.000
_cell.angle_alpha   90.00
_cell.angle_beta   90.00
_cell.angle_gamma   90.00
#
_symmetry.space_group_name_H-M   'P 1'
#
loop_
_entity.id
_entity.type
_entity.pdbx_description
1 polymer ?
#
loop_
_entity_poly.entity_id
_entity_poly.type
_entity_poly.pdbx_seq_one_letter_code
_entity_poly.pdbx_strand_id
1 'polypeptide(L)'
;MVPGAYAQDAETPAAAQAESANQAQPLISLPSTPTPSPVNRSAPLSSANGAPLTPRGTLNGAAALEQSATLAGTPRARTADVTGQQPLADALGGVVTTDTVTLAGQDFYTWFAQAWSGIPLSDRYIVSVHERPSARYGSLVWVEFGQRRVFQAFLPIARANVRPVAENAAQIAFQNVMQADLTRLLFRDADMATDEL
;
A
#
# COMPACT_ATOMS: atom_id res chain seq x y z
N MET A 1 -75.58 35.40 10.96
CA MET A 1 -76.59 34.42 10.50
C MET A 1 -75.89 33.49 9.52
N VAL A 2 -75.64 32.24 9.93
CA VAL A 2 -75.27 31.09 9.06
C VAL A 2 -76.52 30.60 8.31
N PRO A 3 -76.45 29.86 7.17
CA PRO A 3 -75.79 28.54 6.99
C PRO A 3 -75.03 28.42 5.62
N GLY A 4 -74.29 27.39 5.22
CA GLY A 4 -74.14 25.99 5.63
C GLY A 4 -74.48 25.05 4.45
N ALA A 5 -73.46 24.47 3.79
CA ALA A 5 -73.43 23.26 2.93
C ALA A 5 -72.04 23.24 2.25
N TYR A 6 -71.24 22.18 2.20
CA TYR A 6 -71.52 20.81 1.79
C TYR A 6 -70.68 19.78 2.56
N ALA A 7 -71.27 18.60 2.73
CA ALA A 7 -70.70 17.37 3.28
C ALA A 7 -70.08 16.48 2.18
N GLN A 8 -69.16 15.58 2.59
CA GLN A 8 -68.78 14.28 2.00
C GLN A 8 -67.73 13.68 2.96
N ASP A 9 -68.09 12.87 3.97
CA ASP A 9 -68.35 11.40 3.92
C ASP A 9 -67.23 10.65 3.15
N ALA A 10 -66.19 10.23 3.86
CA ALA A 10 -66.00 8.88 4.42
C ALA A 10 -65.85 7.80 3.34
N GLU A 11 -64.68 7.16 3.27
CA GLU A 11 -64.53 5.72 3.54
C GLU A 11 -63.07 5.29 3.32
N THR A 12 -62.55 4.54 4.29
CA THR A 12 -61.24 3.89 4.29
C THR A 12 -61.43 2.46 3.76
N PRO A 13 -60.55 1.94 2.90
CA PRO A 13 -60.38 0.50 2.80
C PRO A 13 -59.10 0.06 3.52
N ALA A 14 -59.30 -0.64 4.63
CA ALA A 14 -58.31 -1.50 5.26
C ALA A 14 -58.45 -2.94 4.73
N ALA A 15 -57.33 -3.67 4.83
CA ALA A 15 -57.22 -5.13 4.82
C ALA A 15 -57.35 -5.87 3.48
N ALA A 16 -56.19 -6.24 2.92
CA ALA A 16 -56.02 -7.50 2.20
C ALA A 16 -54.95 -8.31 2.92
N GLN A 17 -55.37 -9.44 3.46
CA GLN A 17 -54.59 -10.36 4.28
C GLN A 17 -54.22 -11.58 3.42
N ALA A 18 -52.92 -11.89 3.42
CA ALA A 18 -52.26 -13.19 3.28
C ALA A 18 -52.84 -14.25 2.32
N GLU A 19 -52.07 -14.56 1.27
CA GLU A 19 -51.93 -15.93 0.78
C GLU A 19 -50.45 -16.27 0.52
N SER A 20 -50.05 -17.39 1.13
CA SER A 20 -48.73 -17.98 1.15
C SER A 20 -48.38 -18.65 -0.18
N ALA A 21 -47.20 -18.34 -0.73
CA ALA A 21 -46.51 -19.24 -1.65
C ALA A 21 -44.99 -18.99 -1.58
N ASN A 22 -44.38 -19.64 -0.59
CA ASN A 22 -42.95 -19.87 -0.48
C ASN A 22 -42.47 -20.70 -1.68
N GLN A 23 -41.99 -20.05 -2.75
CA GLN A 23 -41.27 -20.73 -3.83
C GLN A 23 -39.78 -20.40 -3.71
N ALA A 24 -39.05 -21.35 -3.11
CA ALA A 24 -37.60 -21.40 -3.12
C ALA A 24 -37.10 -21.49 -4.58
N GLN A 25 -36.26 -20.55 -4.99
CA GLN A 25 -35.43 -20.68 -6.18
C GLN A 25 -34.03 -21.14 -5.76
N PRO A 26 -33.59 -22.37 -6.08
CA PRO A 26 -32.18 -22.68 -6.11
C PRO A 26 -31.73 -22.63 -7.57
N LEU A 27 -30.96 -21.61 -7.94
CA LEU A 27 -30.10 -21.71 -9.11
C LEU A 27 -28.72 -21.18 -8.75
N ILE A 28 -28.01 -21.98 -7.94
CA ILE A 28 -26.57 -21.85 -7.79
C ILE A 28 -25.96 -22.20 -9.16
N SER A 29 -25.58 -21.19 -9.95
CA SER A 29 -24.76 -21.43 -11.14
C SER A 29 -23.33 -21.70 -10.69
N LEU A 30 -22.90 -22.95 -10.81
CA LEU A 30 -21.50 -23.34 -10.62
C LEU A 30 -20.62 -22.66 -11.69
N PRO A 31 -19.41 -22.18 -11.36
CA PRO A 31 -18.46 -21.75 -12.38
C PRO A 31 -17.97 -22.97 -13.17
N SER A 32 -18.08 -22.91 -14.50
CA SER A 32 -17.52 -23.91 -15.41
C SER A 32 -15.99 -23.89 -15.33
N THR A 33 -15.41 -25.02 -14.94
CA THR A 33 -13.95 -25.26 -14.94
C THR A 33 -13.40 -25.18 -16.37
N PRO A 34 -12.35 -24.40 -16.65
CA PRO A 34 -11.65 -24.49 -17.94
C PRO A 34 -10.86 -25.80 -18.00
N THR A 35 -11.21 -26.65 -18.96
CA THR A 35 -10.46 -27.85 -19.35
C THR A 35 -9.07 -27.47 -19.91
N PRO A 36 -7.96 -28.01 -19.38
CA PRO A 36 -6.65 -27.84 -20.04
C PRO A 36 -6.50 -28.82 -21.20
N SER A 37 -6.10 -28.31 -22.36
CA SER A 37 -5.72 -29.10 -23.55
C SER A 37 -4.45 -29.95 -23.29
N PRO A 38 -4.30 -31.12 -23.93
CA PRO A 38 -3.14 -31.98 -23.74
C PRO A 38 -1.87 -31.40 -24.40
N VAL A 39 -0.76 -31.55 -23.67
CA VAL A 39 0.61 -31.25 -24.09
C VAL A 39 1.05 -32.19 -25.22
N ASN A 40 1.33 -31.64 -26.41
CA ASN A 40 2.01 -32.40 -27.46
C ASN A 40 3.53 -32.26 -27.29
N ARG A 41 4.20 -33.35 -26.95
CA ARG A 41 5.65 -33.45 -26.84
C ARG A 41 6.16 -34.26 -28.03
N SER A 42 6.89 -33.64 -28.95
CA SER A 42 7.71 -34.35 -29.95
C SER A 42 8.82 -33.41 -30.43
N ALA A 43 10.06 -33.72 -30.03
CA ALA A 43 11.28 -33.27 -30.70
C ALA A 43 11.48 -34.10 -32.00
N PRO A 44 12.33 -33.73 -32.98
CA PRO A 44 13.78 -33.67 -32.76
C PRO A 44 14.56 -32.55 -33.50
N LEU A 45 15.80 -32.40 -33.00
CA LEU A 45 17.03 -31.83 -33.55
C LEU A 45 17.09 -31.56 -35.07
N SER A 46 17.46 -30.33 -35.43
CA SER A 46 18.14 -30.02 -36.70
C SER A 46 19.44 -29.26 -36.41
N SER A 47 20.54 -29.91 -36.76
CA SER A 47 21.91 -29.39 -36.75
C SER A 47 22.15 -28.41 -37.90
N ALA A 48 23.28 -27.70 -37.77
CA ALA A 48 23.99 -26.92 -38.78
C ALA A 48 23.55 -25.45 -38.95
N ASN A 49 24.17 -24.57 -38.15
CA ASN A 49 24.69 -23.33 -38.73
C ASN A 49 26.08 -23.03 -38.17
N GLY A 50 27.03 -22.86 -39.07
CA GLY A 50 28.45 -22.73 -38.78
C GLY A 50 28.78 -21.41 -38.10
N ALA A 51 29.63 -21.49 -37.09
CA ALA A 51 30.32 -20.36 -36.52
C ALA A 51 31.47 -19.91 -37.44
N PRO A 52 31.62 -18.60 -37.66
CA PRO A 52 32.94 -18.01 -37.73
C PRO A 52 33.26 -17.33 -36.39
N LEU A 53 34.35 -17.78 -35.78
CA LEU A 53 34.99 -17.18 -34.62
C LEU A 53 35.57 -15.82 -35.04
N THR A 54 35.00 -14.72 -34.56
CA THR A 54 35.64 -13.40 -34.68
C THR A 54 36.58 -13.18 -33.49
N PRO A 55 37.80 -12.66 -33.72
CA PRO A 55 38.80 -12.51 -32.67
C PRO A 55 38.46 -11.40 -31.67
N ARG A 56 38.65 -11.79 -30.41
CA ARG A 56 38.71 -11.03 -29.17
C ARG A 56 39.44 -9.70 -29.35
N GLY A 57 38.72 -8.59 -29.16
CA GLY A 57 39.29 -7.25 -29.06
C GLY A 57 40.41 -7.19 -28.03
N THR A 58 41.53 -6.64 -28.46
CA THR A 58 42.74 -6.39 -27.69
C THR A 58 42.46 -5.38 -26.57
N LEU A 59 42.58 -5.81 -25.32
CA LEU A 59 42.68 -4.92 -24.17
C LEU A 59 44.10 -4.34 -24.16
N ASN A 60 44.27 -3.16 -24.77
CA ASN A 60 45.48 -2.34 -24.61
C ASN A 60 45.13 -1.15 -23.71
N GLY A 61 45.63 -1.21 -22.48
CA GLY A 61 45.51 -0.17 -21.48
C GLY A 61 46.41 -0.43 -20.27
N ALA A 62 47.62 -0.96 -20.50
CA ALA A 62 48.67 -0.95 -19.51
C ALA A 62 49.43 0.38 -19.65
N ALA A 63 49.07 1.36 -18.82
CA ALA A 63 49.90 2.53 -18.58
C ALA A 63 49.79 2.94 -17.11
N ALA A 64 50.90 2.73 -16.40
CA ALA A 64 51.33 3.42 -15.20
C ALA A 64 50.51 3.23 -13.90
N LEU A 65 50.80 2.12 -13.23
CA LEU A 65 50.76 2.01 -11.77
C LEU A 65 52.00 2.72 -11.16
N GLU A 66 52.11 4.06 -11.18
CA GLU A 66 53.09 4.75 -10.32
C GLU A 66 52.62 6.17 -9.97
N GLN A 67 52.05 6.33 -8.77
CA GLN A 67 52.20 7.52 -7.92
C GLN A 67 51.53 7.29 -6.56
N SER A 68 52.27 6.63 -5.67
CA SER A 68 52.04 6.73 -4.23
C SER A 68 52.51 8.10 -3.76
N ALA A 69 51.62 9.10 -3.83
CA ALA A 69 51.84 10.39 -3.19
C ALA A 69 51.16 10.38 -1.81
N THR A 70 51.99 10.19 -0.79
CA THR A 70 51.68 10.43 0.62
C THR A 70 51.18 11.87 0.80
N LEU A 71 49.88 12.07 0.96
CA LEU A 71 49.33 13.35 1.44
C LEU A 71 48.88 13.20 2.89
N ALA A 72 49.84 13.40 3.79
CA ALA A 72 49.55 13.80 5.15
C ALA A 72 48.79 15.14 5.11
N GLY A 73 47.63 15.23 5.77
CA GLY A 73 46.91 16.51 5.84
C GLY A 73 45.46 16.42 6.29
N THR A 74 45.27 16.43 7.61
CA THR A 74 44.06 16.83 8.35
C THR A 74 42.85 15.87 8.35
N PRO A 75 42.51 15.26 9.50
CA PRO A 75 41.19 14.66 9.66
C PRO A 75 40.16 15.78 9.59
N ARG A 76 39.35 15.81 8.53
CA ARG A 76 38.16 16.65 8.47
C ARG A 76 37.16 16.06 9.47
N ALA A 77 37.29 16.46 10.73
CA ALA A 77 36.26 16.26 11.72
C ALA A 77 34.99 16.87 11.14
N ARG A 78 34.09 16.02 10.64
CA ARG A 78 32.69 16.38 10.46
C ARG A 78 32.14 16.49 11.87
N THR A 79 32.40 17.62 12.52
CA THR A 79 31.58 18.07 13.64
C THR A 79 30.21 18.34 13.02
N ALA A 80 29.38 17.30 13.01
CA ALA A 80 27.95 17.50 12.97
C ALA A 80 27.66 18.42 14.15
N ASP A 81 27.24 19.64 13.84
CA ASP A 81 26.78 20.58 14.83
C ASP A 81 25.59 19.93 15.55
N VAL A 82 25.82 19.45 16.77
CA VAL A 82 24.78 18.91 17.66
C VAL A 82 24.23 20.07 18.48
N THR A 83 23.77 21.13 17.82
CA THR A 83 23.12 22.28 18.48
C THR A 83 21.86 22.66 17.72
N GLY A 84 21.03 21.67 17.47
CA GLY A 84 19.79 21.85 16.74
C GLY A 84 19.00 20.56 16.76
N GLN A 85 18.65 20.07 17.95
CA GLN A 85 17.56 19.10 18.07
C GLN A 85 16.25 19.82 17.71
N GLN A 86 16.07 20.14 16.42
CA GLN A 86 14.74 20.02 15.85
C GLN A 86 14.30 18.58 16.12
N PRO A 87 13.05 18.36 16.58
CA PRO A 87 12.57 17.00 16.78
C PRO A 87 12.83 16.24 15.48
N LEU A 88 13.61 15.16 15.56
CA LEU A 88 14.02 14.35 14.41
C LEU A 88 12.81 13.98 13.51
N ALA A 89 11.61 13.96 14.09
CA ALA A 89 10.33 13.84 13.40
C ALA A 89 10.06 14.90 12.30
N ASP A 90 10.50 16.15 12.47
CA ASP A 90 10.27 17.25 11.52
C ASP A 90 11.25 17.20 10.33
N ALA A 91 12.49 16.73 10.58
CA ALA A 91 13.51 16.53 9.54
C ALA A 91 13.41 15.18 8.82
N LEU A 92 12.73 14.18 9.42
CA LEU A 92 12.44 12.86 8.83
C LEU A 92 11.06 12.80 8.17
N GLY A 93 10.51 13.96 7.85
CA GLY A 93 9.25 14.06 7.15
C GLY A 93 9.19 13.20 5.88
N GLY A 94 8.13 12.39 5.73
CA GLY A 94 7.91 11.55 4.54
C GLY A 94 8.70 10.24 4.52
N VAL A 95 9.35 9.88 5.62
CA VAL A 95 10.06 8.61 5.72
C VAL A 95 9.05 7.47 5.94
N VAL A 96 9.09 6.50 5.02
CA VAL A 96 8.39 5.22 5.15
C VAL A 96 9.40 4.20 5.65
N THR A 97 9.22 3.66 6.86
CA THR A 97 10.05 2.54 7.35
C THR A 97 9.45 1.21 6.91
N THR A 98 10.28 0.18 6.71
CA THR A 98 9.80 -1.17 6.35
C THR A 98 10.34 -2.26 7.25
N ASP A 99 9.46 -3.16 7.65
CA ASP A 99 9.77 -4.46 8.27
C ASP A 99 9.08 -5.56 7.43
N THR A 100 9.47 -5.63 6.15
CA THR A 100 8.99 -6.64 5.20
C THR A 100 10.04 -7.72 5.02
N VAL A 101 9.59 -8.97 4.90
CA VAL A 101 10.46 -10.15 4.80
C VAL A 101 10.21 -10.97 3.54
N THR A 102 9.07 -10.76 2.87
CA THR A 102 8.79 -11.41 1.58
C THR A 102 9.04 -10.47 0.42
N LEU A 103 9.24 -11.06 -0.75
CA LEU A 103 9.39 -10.31 -1.98
C LEU A 103 8.10 -9.57 -2.38
N ALA A 104 6.92 -10.07 -2.01
CA ALA A 104 5.65 -9.37 -2.24
C ALA A 104 5.51 -8.14 -1.31
N GLY A 105 5.92 -8.28 -0.05
CA GLY A 105 5.99 -7.16 0.90
C GLY A 105 6.97 -6.08 0.46
N GLN A 106 8.15 -6.46 -0.03
CA GLN A 106 9.14 -5.51 -0.56
C GLN A 106 8.64 -4.76 -1.81
N ASP A 107 7.95 -5.46 -2.72
CA ASP A 107 7.32 -4.87 -3.91
C ASP A 107 6.24 -3.87 -3.47
N PHE A 108 5.38 -4.27 -2.52
CA PHE A 108 4.37 -3.39 -1.92
C PHE A 108 4.99 -2.13 -1.30
N TYR A 109 6.02 -2.28 -0.47
CA TYR A 109 6.71 -1.15 0.14
C TYR A 109 7.28 -0.19 -0.91
N THR A 110 7.88 -0.71 -1.98
CA THR A 110 8.48 0.11 -3.04
C THR A 110 7.43 0.98 -3.73
N TRP A 111 6.32 0.38 -4.18
CA TRP A 111 5.23 1.13 -4.82
C TRP A 111 4.50 2.04 -3.84
N PHE A 112 4.33 1.60 -2.58
CA PHE A 112 3.71 2.40 -1.54
C PHE A 112 4.53 3.66 -1.26
N ALA A 113 5.85 3.54 -1.05
CA ALA A 113 6.73 4.67 -0.77
C ALA A 113 6.78 5.65 -1.95
N GLN A 114 6.82 5.13 -3.18
CA GLN A 114 6.73 5.97 -4.38
C GLN A 114 5.40 6.74 -4.42
N ALA A 115 4.27 6.05 -4.25
CA ALA A 115 2.95 6.68 -4.26
C ALA A 115 2.78 7.68 -3.11
N TRP A 116 3.27 7.34 -1.91
CA TRP A 116 3.25 8.19 -0.73
C TRP A 116 3.98 9.50 -0.98
N SER A 117 5.21 9.44 -1.50
CA SER A 117 6.01 10.63 -1.82
C SER A 117 5.36 11.57 -2.85
N GLY A 118 4.46 11.05 -3.68
CA GLY A 118 3.71 11.84 -4.66
C GLY A 118 2.51 12.58 -4.07
N ILE A 119 2.09 12.24 -2.83
CA ILE A 119 0.96 12.89 -2.15
C ILE A 119 1.46 14.19 -1.49
N PRO A 120 0.85 15.36 -1.79
CA PRO A 120 1.18 16.60 -1.10
C PRO A 120 0.99 16.47 0.42
N LEU A 121 1.87 17.08 1.21
CA LEU A 121 1.83 17.05 2.68
C LEU A 121 2.13 15.69 3.32
N SER A 122 2.37 14.64 2.53
CA SER A 122 2.81 13.33 3.03
C SER A 122 4.17 13.39 3.72
N ASP A 123 4.99 14.37 3.35
CA ASP A 123 6.24 14.70 3.98
C ASP A 123 6.07 15.12 5.45
N ARG A 124 4.87 15.44 5.94
CA ARG A 124 4.71 15.79 7.37
C ARG A 124 4.58 14.58 8.28
N TYR A 125 4.41 13.40 7.70
CA TYR A 125 4.06 12.21 8.44
C TYR A 125 5.09 11.10 8.22
N ILE A 126 5.38 10.39 9.29
CA ILE A 126 6.26 9.21 9.29
C ILE A 126 5.37 7.99 9.45
N VAL A 127 5.44 7.08 8.48
CA VAL A 127 4.64 5.85 8.47
C VAL A 127 5.54 4.63 8.42
N SER A 128 5.09 3.53 9.03
CA SER A 128 5.83 2.27 9.04
C SER A 128 5.01 1.17 8.37
N VAL A 129 5.61 0.47 7.41
CA VAL A 129 5.02 -0.65 6.70
C VAL A 129 5.53 -1.95 7.33
N HIS A 130 4.60 -2.74 7.83
CA HIS A 130 4.89 -4.03 8.45
C HIS A 130 4.28 -5.16 7.64
N GLU A 131 4.92 -6.32 7.72
CA GLU A 131 4.45 -7.54 7.08
C GLU A 131 4.43 -8.72 8.05
N ARG A 132 3.43 -9.58 7.89
CA ARG A 132 3.42 -10.92 8.48
C ARG A 132 3.14 -11.97 7.39
N PRO A 133 4.15 -12.79 7.02
CA PRO A 133 3.97 -13.87 6.07
C PRO A 133 2.93 -14.90 6.54
N SER A 134 2.15 -15.44 5.60
CA SER A 134 1.10 -16.43 5.85
C SER A 134 0.99 -17.44 4.70
N ALA A 135 1.27 -18.70 4.96
CA ALA A 135 1.21 -19.75 3.95
C ALA A 135 -0.18 -19.92 3.28
N ARG A 136 -1.26 -19.50 3.94
CA ARG A 136 -2.65 -19.71 3.45
C ARG A 136 -3.14 -18.61 2.50
N TYR A 137 -2.75 -17.37 2.76
CA TYR A 137 -3.34 -16.19 2.09
C TYR A 137 -2.28 -15.28 1.46
N GLY A 138 -0.99 -15.60 1.55
CA GLY A 138 0.11 -14.75 1.09
C GLY A 138 0.72 -13.97 2.25
N SER A 139 0.66 -12.65 2.23
CA SER A 139 1.23 -11.83 3.31
C SER A 139 0.22 -10.83 3.84
N LEU A 140 0.08 -10.72 5.16
CA LEU A 140 -0.67 -9.61 5.76
C LEU A 140 0.26 -8.41 5.87
N VAL A 141 -0.10 -7.30 5.21
CA VAL A 141 0.61 -6.03 5.38
C VAL A 141 -0.26 -5.03 6.12
N TRP A 142 0.38 -4.19 6.93
CA TRP A 142 -0.30 -3.06 7.55
C TRP A 142 0.63 -1.85 7.63
N VAL A 143 0.00 -0.68 7.66
CA VAL A 143 0.69 0.60 7.77
C VAL A 143 0.33 1.23 9.10
N GLU A 144 1.33 1.72 9.82
CA GLU A 144 1.18 2.37 11.11
C GLU A 144 1.67 3.81 11.07
N PHE A 145 0.96 4.67 11.80
CA PHE A 145 1.34 6.04 12.09
C PHE A 145 1.43 6.19 13.62
N GLY A 146 2.64 6.42 14.11
CA GLY A 146 2.95 6.35 15.53
C GLY A 146 2.75 4.93 16.10
N GLN A 147 1.61 4.70 16.76
CA GLN A 147 1.22 3.41 17.35
C GLN A 147 -0.17 2.95 16.87
N ARG A 148 -0.71 3.59 15.84
CA ARG A 148 -2.05 3.29 15.31
C ARG A 148 -1.95 2.75 13.90
N ARG A 149 -2.67 1.66 13.66
CA ARG A 149 -2.80 1.08 12.32
C ARG A 149 -3.77 1.90 11.50
N VAL A 150 -3.28 2.45 10.40
CA VAL A 150 -4.04 3.31 9.48
C VAL A 150 -4.48 2.56 8.22
N PHE A 151 -3.85 1.43 7.92
CA PHE A 151 -4.25 0.59 6.79
C PHE A 151 -3.86 -0.86 7.05
N GLN A 152 -4.61 -1.81 6.47
CA GLN A 152 -4.30 -3.23 6.50
C GLN A 152 -4.87 -3.93 5.27
N ALA A 153 -4.09 -4.80 4.64
CA ALA A 153 -4.55 -5.65 3.54
C ALA A 153 -3.78 -6.97 3.46
N PHE A 154 -4.37 -7.96 2.82
CA PHE A 154 -3.66 -9.17 2.41
C PHE A 154 -3.07 -8.97 1.01
N LEU A 155 -1.78 -9.23 0.86
CA LEU A 155 -1.11 -9.32 -0.41
C LEU A 155 -1.26 -10.73 -0.98
N PRO A 156 -1.72 -10.85 -2.24
CA PRO A 156 -1.77 -12.13 -2.92
C PRO A 156 -0.36 -12.69 -3.13
N ILE A 157 -0.26 -14.02 -3.22
CA ILE A 157 0.99 -14.72 -3.53
C ILE A 157 1.54 -14.28 -4.90
N ALA A 158 0.65 -13.97 -5.85
CA ALA A 158 1.00 -13.47 -7.16
C ALA A 158 1.33 -11.97 -7.13
N ARG A 159 2.53 -11.58 -7.60
CA ARG A 159 3.00 -10.18 -7.56
C ARG A 159 2.29 -9.24 -8.54
N ALA A 160 1.60 -9.76 -9.56
CA ALA A 160 1.01 -8.96 -10.62
C ALA A 160 0.00 -7.90 -10.13
N ASN A 161 -0.62 -8.12 -8.96
CA ASN A 161 -1.64 -7.23 -8.42
C ASN A 161 -1.16 -6.39 -7.21
N VAL A 162 0.15 -6.37 -6.91
CA VAL A 162 0.67 -5.69 -5.71
C VAL A 162 0.74 -4.18 -5.89
N ARG A 163 1.14 -3.69 -7.07
CA ARG A 163 1.22 -2.25 -7.37
C ARG A 163 -0.10 -1.49 -7.13
N PRO A 164 -1.24 -1.87 -7.74
CA PRO A 164 -2.48 -1.11 -7.53
C PRO A 164 -2.95 -1.14 -6.07
N VAL A 165 -2.68 -2.24 -5.35
CA VAL A 165 -2.97 -2.34 -3.91
C VAL A 165 -2.10 -1.37 -3.11
N ALA A 166 -0.82 -1.25 -3.45
CA ALA A 166 0.11 -0.32 -2.78
C ALA A 166 -0.22 1.16 -3.04
N GLU A 167 -0.53 1.52 -4.28
CA GLU A 167 -0.93 2.87 -4.66
C GLU A 167 -2.23 3.28 -3.96
N ASN A 168 -3.22 2.39 -3.95
CA ASN A 168 -4.48 2.63 -3.25
C ASN A 168 -4.27 2.70 -1.72
N ALA A 169 -3.42 1.83 -1.17
CA ALA A 169 -3.07 1.84 0.25
C ALA A 169 -2.44 3.17 0.66
N ALA A 170 -1.58 3.79 -0.16
CA ALA A 170 -0.97 5.08 0.15
C ALA A 170 -2.03 6.18 0.30
N GLN A 171 -3.00 6.23 -0.62
CA GLN A 171 -4.09 7.20 -0.57
C GLN A 171 -4.95 7.01 0.69
N ILE A 172 -5.37 5.76 0.98
CA ILE A 172 -6.21 5.46 2.14
C ILE A 172 -5.46 5.73 3.44
N ALA A 173 -4.20 5.30 3.53
CA ALA A 173 -3.36 5.52 4.69
C ALA A 173 -3.21 7.02 4.97
N PHE A 174 -2.98 7.84 3.94
CA PHE A 174 -2.83 9.29 4.12
C PHE A 174 -4.09 9.94 4.69
N GLN A 175 -5.26 9.59 4.16
CA GLN A 175 -6.54 10.09 4.69
C GLN A 175 -6.75 9.69 6.16
N ASN A 176 -6.41 8.45 6.51
CA ASN A 176 -6.53 7.95 7.86
C ASN A 176 -5.49 8.57 8.82
N VAL A 177 -4.28 8.86 8.33
CA VAL A 177 -3.25 9.58 9.08
C VAL A 177 -3.72 10.99 9.41
N MET A 178 -4.25 11.72 8.43
CA MET A 178 -4.76 13.08 8.65
C MET A 178 -5.88 13.10 9.68
N GLN A 179 -6.83 12.15 9.61
CA GLN A 179 -7.90 12.03 10.61
C GLN A 179 -7.36 11.68 12.00
N ALA A 180 -6.39 10.76 12.08
CA ALA A 180 -5.76 10.36 13.34
C ALA A 180 -4.96 11.51 13.97
N ASP A 181 -4.31 12.34 13.16
CA ASP A 181 -3.55 13.50 13.61
C ASP A 181 -4.46 14.61 14.15
N LEU A 182 -5.51 14.96 13.41
CA LEU A 182 -6.54 15.89 13.88
C LEU A 182 -7.14 15.44 15.21
N THR A 183 -7.52 14.17 15.29
CA THR A 183 -8.06 13.57 16.52
C THR A 183 -7.07 13.71 17.69
N ARG A 184 -5.79 13.46 17.43
CA ARG A 184 -4.74 13.58 18.45
C ARG A 184 -4.58 15.01 18.95
N LEU A 185 -4.66 16.01 18.06
CA LEU A 185 -4.57 17.42 18.41
C LEU A 185 -5.77 17.83 19.27
N LEU A 186 -7.00 17.57 18.79
CA LEU A 186 -8.23 17.95 19.50
C LEU A 186 -8.31 17.39 20.94
N PHE A 187 -7.98 16.12 21.13
CA PHE A 187 -8.04 15.49 22.46
C PHE A 187 -6.87 15.86 23.36
N ARG A 188 -5.71 16.24 22.79
CA ARG A 188 -4.58 16.75 23.57
C ARG A 188 -4.89 18.15 24.11
N ASP A 189 -5.50 19.01 23.31
CA ASP A 189 -5.88 20.37 23.74
C ASP A 189 -6.99 20.35 24.82
N ALA A 190 -7.97 19.44 24.71
CA ALA A 190 -9.08 19.34 25.67
C ALA A 190 -8.66 18.92 27.09
N ASP A 191 -7.68 18.03 27.21
CA ASP A 191 -7.17 17.56 28.51
C ASP A 191 -6.39 18.67 29.24
N MET A 192 -5.62 19.49 28.52
CA MET A 192 -4.88 20.62 29.10
C MET A 192 -5.78 21.76 29.59
N ALA A 193 -6.93 21.97 28.95
CA ALA A 193 -7.86 23.04 29.33
C ALA A 193 -8.64 22.76 30.64
N THR A 194 -8.67 21.51 31.11
CA THR A 194 -9.46 21.09 32.27
C THR A 194 -8.69 21.16 33.60
N ASP A 195 -7.34 21.19 33.55
CA ASP A 195 -6.45 21.09 34.72
C ASP A 195 -6.03 22.47 35.29
N GLU A 196 -6.85 23.52 35.16
CA GLU A 196 -6.57 24.83 35.75
C GLU A 196 -7.80 25.41 36.49
N LEU A 197 -8.21 24.81 37.62
CA LEU A 197 -9.17 25.41 38.57
C LEU A 197 -8.92 25.00 40.04
#